data_AF-A0A8I0U7I0-F1
#
_entry.id   AF-A0A8I0U7I0-F1
#
_cell.length_a   1.000
_cell.length_b   1.000
_cell.length_c   1.000
_cell.angle_alpha   90.00
_cell.angle_beta   90.00
_cell.angle_gamma   90.00
#
_symmetry.space_group_name_H-M   'P 1'
#
loop_
_entity.id
_entity.type
_entity.pdbx_description
1 polymer ?
#
loop_
_entity_poly.entity_id
_entity_poly.type
_entity_poly.pdbx_seq_one_letter_code
_entity_poly.pdbx_strand_id
1 'polypeptide(L)'
;MADKKEDIRMPDIHDYLINRNLESMSTGELRKLYSVSSDACDGIMAGLKSIGELGFWACANEDYTANQAKEDLQRVSELLMYLPRIAEALAFNADNAQFKINQREGFPFAEVNNGKH
;
A
#
# COMPACT_ATOMS: atom_id res chain seq x y z
N MET A 1 9.23 37.01 -19.27
CA MET A 1 9.52 35.99 -18.25
C MET A 1 8.19 35.30 -17.97
N ALA A 2 8.01 34.07 -18.47
CA ALA A 2 6.75 33.34 -18.28
C ALA A 2 6.72 32.83 -16.84
N ASP A 3 5.69 33.28 -16.11
CA ASP A 3 5.32 32.81 -14.79
C ASP A 3 5.02 31.31 -14.89
N LYS A 4 5.93 30.47 -14.39
CA LYS A 4 5.66 29.04 -14.24
C LYS A 4 4.61 28.95 -13.13
N LYS A 5 3.34 28.83 -13.51
CA LYS A 5 2.33 28.31 -12.60
C LYS A 5 2.84 26.94 -12.12
N GLU A 6 3.34 26.90 -10.90
CA GLU A 6 3.46 25.64 -10.18
C GLU A 6 2.06 25.04 -10.15
N ASP A 7 1.90 23.91 -10.84
CA ASP A 7 0.72 23.09 -10.69
C ASP A 7 0.79 22.50 -9.28
N ILE A 8 0.23 23.24 -8.31
CA ILE A 8 0.18 22.80 -6.92
C ILE A 8 -0.86 21.67 -6.87
N ARG A 9 -0.38 20.45 -7.09
CA ARG A 9 -1.15 19.24 -6.85
C ARG A 9 -1.73 19.31 -5.43
N MET A 10 -3.05 19.23 -5.30
CA MET A 10 -3.67 19.12 -3.99
C MET A 10 -3.19 17.84 -3.31
N PRO A 11 -2.71 17.90 -2.06
CA PRO A 11 -2.26 16.73 -1.34
C PRO A 11 -3.42 15.77 -1.10
N ASP A 12 -3.18 14.48 -1.31
CA ASP A 12 -4.14 13.42 -1.00
C ASP A 12 -3.70 12.59 0.22
N ILE A 13 -4.52 11.63 0.65
CA ILE A 13 -4.27 10.85 1.87
C ILE A 13 -2.88 10.18 1.89
N HIS A 14 -2.36 9.80 0.71
CA HIS A 14 -1.02 9.25 0.59
C HIS A 14 0.03 10.22 1.14
N ASP A 15 -0.05 11.50 0.75
CA ASP A 15 0.96 12.53 1.08
C ASP A 15 1.05 12.82 2.59
N TYR A 16 -0.02 12.52 3.33
CA TYR A 16 -0.10 12.64 4.78
C TYR A 16 0.32 11.37 5.53
N LEU A 17 0.28 10.21 4.88
CA LEU A 17 0.65 8.93 5.49
C LEU A 17 2.12 8.55 5.27
N ILE A 18 2.78 9.12 4.26
CA ILE A 18 4.21 8.89 4.05
C ILE A 18 5.07 9.48 5.18
N ASN A 19 6.02 8.69 5.67
CA ASN A 19 6.97 9.15 6.68
C ASN A 19 8.15 9.88 6.02
N ARG A 20 8.29 11.17 6.35
CA ARG A 20 9.31 12.06 5.75
C ARG A 20 10.61 12.12 6.55
N ASN A 21 10.67 11.53 7.74
CA ASN A 21 11.76 11.70 8.71
C ASN A 21 12.59 10.43 8.91
N LEU A 22 12.79 9.65 7.84
CA LEU A 22 13.50 8.36 7.91
C LEU A 22 14.97 8.51 8.32
N GLU A 23 15.61 9.64 7.98
CA GLU A 23 17.02 9.89 8.30
C GLU A 23 17.27 9.96 9.81
N SER A 24 16.33 10.53 10.57
CA SER A 24 16.47 10.68 12.02
C SER A 24 16.10 9.42 12.81
N MET A 25 15.46 8.43 12.17
CA MET A 25 15.07 7.19 12.84
C MET A 25 16.27 6.28 13.04
N SER A 26 16.35 5.60 14.18
CA SER A 26 17.29 4.51 14.42
C SER A 26 17.00 3.31 13.52
N THR A 27 17.97 2.41 13.33
CA THR A 27 17.75 1.21 12.51
C THR A 27 16.68 0.28 13.10
N GLY A 28 16.55 0.23 14.42
CA GLY A 28 15.46 -0.50 15.08
C GLY A 28 14.08 0.07 14.78
N GLU A 29 13.95 1.40 14.75
CA GLU A 29 12.69 2.07 14.36
C GLU A 29 12.37 1.87 12.88
N LEU A 30 13.38 1.92 12.00
CA LEU A 30 13.18 1.62 10.58
C LEU A 30 12.67 0.20 10.36
N ARG A 31 13.21 -0.79 11.08
CA ARG A 31 12.73 -2.19 11.00
C ARG A 31 11.27 -2.32 11.44
N LYS A 32 10.89 -1.60 12.52
CA LYS A 32 9.49 -1.57 12.96
C LYS A 32 8.60 -0.92 11.91
N LEU A 33 8.99 0.23 11.37
CA LEU A 33 8.24 0.92 10.30
C LEU A 33 8.06 0.01 9.09
N TYR A 34 9.13 -0.66 8.64
CA TYR A 34 9.08 -1.65 7.57
C TYR A 34 8.06 -2.76 7.86
N SER A 35 8.20 -3.46 8.99
CA SER A 35 7.32 -4.57 9.35
C SER A 35 5.86 -4.14 9.44
N VAL A 36 5.53 -3.11 10.23
CA VAL A 36 4.13 -2.71 10.39
C VAL A 36 3.51 -2.19 9.09
N SER A 37 4.30 -1.55 8.23
CA SER A 37 3.80 -1.03 6.95
C SER A 37 3.61 -2.15 5.93
N SER A 38 4.56 -3.09 5.86
CA SER A 38 4.45 -4.28 5.00
C SER A 38 3.28 -5.16 5.41
N ASP A 39 3.19 -5.51 6.70
CA ASP A 39 2.13 -6.38 7.23
C ASP A 39 0.74 -5.75 7.04
N ALA A 40 0.63 -4.43 7.22
CA ALA A 40 -0.62 -3.71 6.96
C ALA A 40 -0.97 -3.69 5.46
N CYS A 41 0.00 -3.48 4.58
CA CYS A 41 -0.21 -3.53 3.13
C CYS A 41 -0.69 -4.92 2.69
N ASP A 42 -0.04 -5.98 3.17
CA ASP A 42 -0.42 -7.36 2.90
C ASP A 42 -1.83 -7.68 3.41
N GLY A 43 -2.16 -7.20 4.63
CA GLY A 43 -3.51 -7.31 5.19
C GLY A 43 -4.57 -6.62 4.33
N ILE A 44 -4.27 -5.44 3.80
CA ILE A 44 -5.16 -4.73 2.87
C ILE A 44 -5.34 -5.53 1.58
N MET A 45 -4.26 -6.05 0.99
CA MET A 45 -4.34 -6.87 -0.24
C MET A 45 -5.15 -8.14 -0.02
N ALA A 46 -4.96 -8.82 1.12
CA ALA A 46 -5.75 -9.99 1.50
C ALA A 46 -7.24 -9.66 1.68
N GLY A 47 -7.55 -8.51 2.30
CA GLY A 47 -8.90 -8.00 2.43
C GLY A 47 -9.57 -7.69 1.10
N LEU A 48 -8.85 -7.01 0.18
CA LEU A 48 -9.32 -6.73 -1.18
C LEU A 48 -9.63 -8.01 -1.96
N LYS A 49 -8.77 -9.02 -1.86
CA LYS A 49 -9.01 -10.34 -2.45
C LYS A 49 -10.29 -10.97 -1.87
N SER A 50 -10.46 -10.93 -0.55
CA SER A 50 -11.64 -11.47 0.13
C SER A 50 -12.93 -10.76 -0.30
N ILE A 51 -12.89 -9.43 -0.48
CA ILE A 51 -14.03 -8.65 -1.02
C ILE A 51 -14.39 -9.13 -2.44
N GLY A 52 -13.40 -9.37 -3.29
CA GLY A 52 -13.62 -9.92 -4.63
C GLY A 52 -14.26 -11.31 -4.60
N GLU A 53 -13.80 -12.19 -3.71
CA GLU A 53 -14.37 -13.52 -3.51
C GLU A 53 -15.81 -13.46 -2.98
N LEU A 54 -16.08 -12.58 -2.01
CA LEU A 54 -17.43 -12.35 -1.48
C LEU A 54 -18.37 -11.83 -2.58
N GLY A 55 -17.93 -10.87 -3.38
CA GLY A 55 -18.71 -10.35 -4.51
C GLY A 55 -19.02 -11.44 -5.54
N PHE A 56 -18.06 -12.31 -5.85
CA PHE A 56 -18.27 -13.46 -6.74
C PHE A 56 -19.37 -14.39 -6.23
N TRP A 57 -19.30 -14.79 -4.95
CA TRP A 57 -20.29 -15.69 -4.36
C TRP A 57 -21.65 -15.04 -4.15
N ALA A 58 -21.68 -13.75 -3.80
CA ALA A 58 -22.93 -13.00 -3.63
C ALA A 58 -23.72 -12.91 -4.94
N CYS A 59 -23.05 -12.70 -6.08
CA CYS A 59 -23.69 -12.70 -7.40
C CYS A 59 -24.30 -14.06 -7.79
N ALA A 60 -23.82 -15.16 -7.21
CA ALA A 60 -24.36 -16.50 -7.46
C ALA A 60 -25.51 -16.88 -6.50
N ASN A 61 -25.81 -16.04 -5.52
CA ASN A 61 -26.84 -16.30 -4.51
C ASN A 61 -28.19 -15.73 -4.95
N GLU A 62 -29.19 -16.60 -5.13
CA GLU A 62 -30.55 -16.22 -5.54
C GLU A 62 -31.27 -15.34 -4.50
N ASP A 63 -30.90 -15.46 -3.22
CA ASP A 63 -31.46 -14.65 -2.13
C ASP A 63 -30.79 -13.26 -2.01
N TYR A 64 -29.71 -13.01 -2.77
CA TYR A 64 -29.01 -11.73 -2.74
C TYR A 64 -29.70 -10.71 -3.65
N THR A 65 -30.45 -9.81 -3.03
CA THR A 65 -31.33 -8.88 -3.75
C THR A 65 -30.55 -7.76 -4.45
N ALA A 66 -31.12 -7.21 -5.53
CA ALA A 66 -30.53 -6.06 -6.22
C ALA A 66 -30.37 -4.81 -5.33
N ASN A 67 -31.24 -4.62 -4.34
CA ASN A 67 -31.11 -3.52 -3.38
C ASN A 67 -29.91 -3.72 -2.45
N GLN A 68 -29.73 -4.93 -1.89
CA GLN A 68 -28.56 -5.27 -1.09
C GLN A 68 -27.27 -5.12 -1.91
N ALA A 69 -27.26 -5.62 -3.15
CA ALA A 69 -26.13 -5.46 -4.07
C ALA A 69 -25.75 -3.99 -4.29
N LYS A 70 -26.73 -3.11 -4.46
CA LYS A 70 -26.50 -1.67 -4.64
C LYS A 70 -25.88 -1.03 -3.41
N GLU A 71 -26.39 -1.34 -2.21
CA GLU A 71 -25.85 -0.80 -0.96
C GLU A 71 -24.43 -1.29 -0.68
N ASP A 72 -24.16 -2.58 -0.89
CA ASP A 72 -22.84 -3.15 -0.66
C ASP A 72 -21.83 -2.64 -1.69
N LEU A 73 -22.23 -2.51 -2.96
CA LEU A 73 -21.41 -1.90 -3.98
C LEU A 73 -21.06 -0.45 -3.63
N GLN A 74 -22.00 0.32 -3.06
CA GLN A 74 -21.70 1.67 -2.60
C GLN A 74 -20.62 1.67 -1.52
N ARG A 75 -20.75 0.82 -0.49
CA ARG A 75 -19.77 0.72 0.61
C ARG A 75 -18.40 0.26 0.12
N VAL A 76 -18.35 -0.73 -0.76
CA VAL A 76 -17.10 -1.21 -1.39
C VAL A 76 -16.50 -0.11 -2.26
N SER A 77 -17.31 0.64 -3.00
CA SER A 77 -16.83 1.75 -3.83
C SER A 77 -16.22 2.86 -2.98
N GLU A 78 -16.86 3.24 -1.86
CA GLU A 78 -16.32 4.21 -0.90
C GLU A 78 -14.98 3.76 -0.34
N LEU A 79 -14.83 2.47 0.01
CA LEU A 79 -13.55 1.89 0.41
C LEU A 79 -12.49 2.01 -0.69
N LEU A 80 -12.84 1.65 -1.93
CA LEU A 80 -11.93 1.68 -3.08
C LEU A 80 -11.52 3.09 -3.51
N MET A 81 -12.26 4.14 -3.13
CA MET A 81 -11.85 5.54 -3.37
C MET A 81 -10.61 5.95 -2.57
N TYR A 82 -10.38 5.35 -1.40
CA TYR A 82 -9.31 5.78 -0.48
C TYR A 82 -8.23 4.71 -0.28
N LEU A 83 -8.65 3.45 -0.17
CA LEU A 83 -7.79 2.35 0.24
C LEU A 83 -6.55 2.13 -0.65
N PRO A 84 -6.62 2.28 -2.00
CA PRO A 84 -5.42 2.17 -2.83
C PRO A 84 -4.34 3.20 -2.47
N ARG A 85 -4.71 4.46 -2.23
CA ARG A 85 -3.76 5.52 -1.85
C ARG A 85 -3.13 5.27 -0.48
N ILE A 86 -3.89 4.67 0.44
CA ILE A 86 -3.40 4.23 1.75
C ILE A 86 -2.39 3.08 1.59
N ALA A 87 -2.74 2.06 0.80
CA ALA A 87 -1.86 0.93 0.52
C ALA A 87 -0.55 1.36 -0.16
N GLU A 88 -0.63 2.28 -1.13
CA GLU A 88 0.55 2.87 -1.77
C GLU A 88 1.46 3.57 -0.74
N ALA A 89 0.90 4.33 0.21
CA ALA A 89 1.69 5.01 1.22
C ALA A 89 2.38 4.03 2.19
N LEU A 90 1.70 2.93 2.54
CA LEU A 90 2.26 1.88 3.38
C LEU A 90 3.39 1.13 2.64
N ALA A 91 3.17 0.75 1.38
CA ALA A 91 4.20 0.15 0.54
C ALA A 91 5.40 1.09 0.40
N PHE A 92 5.16 2.37 0.12
CA PHE A 92 6.21 3.39 0.03
C PHE A 92 7.00 3.50 1.34
N ASN A 93 6.34 3.53 2.49
CA ASN A 93 7.00 3.56 3.80
C ASN A 93 7.87 2.32 4.03
N ALA A 94 7.36 1.14 3.69
CA ALA A 94 8.11 -0.12 3.81
C ALA A 94 9.36 -0.12 2.92
N ASP A 95 9.21 0.21 1.64
CA ASP A 95 10.30 0.21 0.66
C ASP A 95 11.41 1.20 1.06
N ASN A 96 11.03 2.41 1.46
CA ASN A 96 12.02 3.42 1.86
C ASN A 96 12.70 3.08 3.18
N ALA A 97 11.97 2.49 4.14
CA ALA A 97 12.58 2.02 5.38
C ALA A 97 13.58 0.88 5.10
N GLN A 98 13.22 -0.09 4.25
CA GLN A 98 14.11 -1.18 3.86
C GLN A 98 15.34 -0.67 3.11
N PHE A 99 15.16 0.27 2.19
CA PHE A 99 16.27 0.91 1.49
C PHE A 99 17.24 1.58 2.46
N LYS A 100 16.72 2.30 3.47
CA LYS A 100 17.53 2.97 4.50
C LYS A 100 18.26 1.99 5.42
N ILE A 101 17.64 0.86 5.76
CA ILE A 101 18.30 -0.23 6.50
C ILE A 101 19.48 -0.76 5.68
N ASN A 102 19.24 -1.09 4.40
CA ASN A 102 20.29 -1.59 3.51
C ASN A 102 21.42 -0.57 3.31
N GLN A 103 21.12 0.72 3.28
CA GLN A 103 22.15 1.76 3.20
C GLN A 103 23.07 1.76 4.44
N ARG A 104 22.52 1.45 5.63
CA ARG A 104 23.28 1.45 6.90
C ARG A 104 24.03 0.15 7.14
N GLU A 105 23.45 -0.97 6.74
CA GLU A 105 23.94 -2.31 7.08
C GLU A 105 24.62 -3.03 5.90
N GLY A 106 24.49 -2.47 4.70
CA GLY A 106 24.89 -3.09 3.44
C GLY A 106 23.70 -3.69 2.69
N PHE A 107 23.74 -3.65 1.36
CA PHE A 107 22.72 -4.30 0.53
C PHE A 107 22.95 -5.81 0.51
N PRO A 108 21.88 -6.63 0.57
CA PRO A 108 22.01 -8.06 0.37
C PRO A 108 22.53 -8.31 -1.05
N PHE A 109 23.70 -8.93 -1.17
CA PHE A 109 24.18 -9.41 -2.47
C PHE A 109 23.31 -10.61 -2.86
N ALA A 110 22.64 -10.53 -4.01
CA ALA A 110 22.10 -11.73 -4.64
C ALA A 110 23.31 -12.59 -5.02
N GLU A 111 23.46 -13.77 -4.41
CA GLU A 111 24.36 -14.77 -4.94
C GLU A 111 23.89 -15.11 -6.36
N VAL A 112 24.58 -14.56 -7.36
CA VAL A 112 24.39 -14.98 -8.74
C VAL A 112 24.91 -16.40 -8.78
N ASN A 113 24.00 -17.37 -8.73
CA ASN A 113 24.31 -18.77 -8.95
C ASN A 113 24.71 -18.90 -10.42
N ASN A 114 25.98 -18.60 -10.71
CA ASN A 114 26.63 -18.84 -11.99
C ASN A 114 26.69 -20.35 -12.13
N GLY A 115 25.58 -20.94 -12.57
CA GLY A 115 25.43 -22.36 -12.81
C GLY A 115 26.64 -22.84 -13.58
N LYS A 116 27.50 -23.60 -12.89
CA LYS A 116 28.57 -24.33 -13.54
C LYS A 116 27.91 -25.33 -14.48
N HIS A 117 28.28 -25.18 -15.75
CA HIS A 117 27.91 -25.98 -16.91
C HIS A 117 27.92 -27.49 -16.66
#